data_AF-A0A6L8AAQ2-F1
#
_entry.id   AF-A0A6L8AAQ2-F1
#
_cell.length_a   1.000
_cell.length_b   1.000
_cell.length_c   1.000
_cell.angle_alpha   90.00
_cell.angle_beta   90.00
_cell.angle_gamma   90.00
#
_symmetry.space_group_name_H-M   'P 1'
#
loop_
_entity.id
_entity.type
_entity.pdbx_description
1 polymer ?
#
loop_
_entity_poly.entity_id
_entity_poly.type
_entity_poly.pdbx_seq_one_letter_code
_entity_poly.pdbx_strand_id
1 'polypeptide(L)'
;EALPPYPDPGARQRVRLAEDGYPCFMDCHDLLSQQLQSAQYQPLLLTSSAIQGRLGEVLGFAHQAMATENRYLLGGTHAPNYDCSGLVQAAFAHVGVWIPRDAYQQERFCQPVAISADDFRLLRPGDLVFFGMPERCTHVGLHLDQGRYMHSSSSSHGHGRIAVDALDQRDTSPVASHYRRHLRGAGRVVRCHDGATLP
;
A
#
# COMPACT_ATOMS: atom_id res chain seq x y z
N GLU A 1 32.59 27.58 -15.79
CA GLU A 1 31.31 27.62 -16.53
C GLU A 1 30.23 28.16 -15.62
N ALA A 2 29.44 29.11 -16.10
CA ALA A 2 28.29 29.62 -15.36
C ALA A 2 27.18 28.56 -15.41
N LEU A 3 26.65 28.17 -14.24
CA LEU A 3 25.44 27.34 -14.16
C LEU A 3 24.29 28.11 -14.84
N PRO A 4 23.47 27.46 -15.68
CA PRO A 4 22.37 28.12 -16.37
C PRO A 4 21.39 28.73 -15.34
N PRO A 5 20.84 29.92 -15.61
CA PRO A 5 20.19 30.74 -14.59
C PRO A 5 18.88 30.17 -14.05
N TYR A 6 18.27 29.18 -14.72
CA TYR A 6 17.11 28.44 -14.22
C TYR A 6 17.12 27.02 -14.81
N PRO A 7 16.70 26.00 -14.06
CA PRO A 7 16.49 24.67 -14.62
C PRO A 7 15.45 24.73 -15.75
N ASP A 8 15.68 23.95 -16.81
CA ASP A 8 14.79 23.81 -17.96
C ASP A 8 13.34 23.58 -17.48
N PRO A 9 12.31 24.31 -17.95
CA PRO A 9 10.91 24.00 -17.65
C PRO A 9 10.56 22.60 -18.19
N GLY A 10 10.69 21.59 -17.33
CA GLY A 10 10.66 20.15 -17.65
C GLY A 10 11.77 19.33 -16.99
N ALA A 11 12.75 19.99 -16.36
CA ALA A 11 13.74 19.36 -15.51
C ALA A 11 13.04 18.75 -14.29
N ARG A 12 13.23 17.44 -14.11
CA ARG A 12 12.74 16.71 -12.94
C ARG A 12 13.89 16.45 -11.99
N GLN A 13 13.66 16.73 -10.70
CA GLN A 13 14.61 16.45 -9.65
C GLN A 13 14.24 15.14 -8.97
N ARG A 14 15.24 14.29 -8.73
CA ARG A 14 15.06 13.12 -7.88
C ARG A 14 14.91 13.59 -6.44
N VAL A 15 13.83 13.19 -5.80
CA VAL A 15 13.51 13.47 -4.40
C VAL A 15 13.18 12.18 -3.66
N ARG A 16 12.91 12.32 -2.37
CA ARG A 16 12.52 11.23 -1.50
C ARG A 16 11.47 11.73 -0.53
N LEU A 17 10.39 10.97 -0.37
CA LEU A 17 9.38 11.25 0.63
C LEU A 17 9.90 10.87 2.02
N ALA A 18 9.64 11.71 3.02
CA ALA A 18 10.24 11.57 4.35
C ALA A 18 9.60 10.45 5.17
N GLU A 19 8.34 10.15 4.90
CA GLU A 19 7.48 9.27 5.68
C GLU A 19 7.75 7.78 5.38
N ASP A 20 7.95 7.45 4.12
CA ASP A 20 8.13 6.08 3.63
C ASP A 20 9.49 5.86 2.93
N GLY A 21 10.32 6.90 2.82
CA GLY A 21 11.62 6.83 2.16
C GLY A 21 11.54 6.59 0.65
N TYR A 22 10.35 6.72 0.04
CA TYR A 22 10.13 6.37 -1.37
C TYR A 22 10.83 7.36 -2.31
N PRO A 23 11.72 6.90 -3.22
CA PRO A 23 12.36 7.75 -4.19
C PRO A 23 11.42 8.04 -5.37
N CYS A 24 11.27 9.30 -5.73
CA CYS A 24 10.50 9.70 -6.91
C CYS A 24 11.13 10.88 -7.64
N PHE A 25 10.53 11.29 -8.73
CA PHE A 25 10.92 12.48 -9.49
C PHE A 25 9.80 13.50 -9.41
N MET A 26 10.15 14.72 -9.04
CA MET A 26 9.22 15.86 -9.02
C MET A 26 9.64 16.89 -10.05
N ASP A 27 8.67 17.60 -10.61
CA ASP A 27 8.96 18.76 -11.46
C ASP A 27 9.60 19.87 -10.63
N CYS A 28 10.62 20.53 -11.18
CA CYS A 28 11.29 21.63 -10.49
C CYS A 28 10.34 22.80 -10.18
N HIS A 29 9.34 23.06 -11.02
CA HIS A 29 8.33 24.09 -10.75
C HIS A 29 7.51 23.76 -9.51
N ASP A 30 7.06 22.51 -9.39
CA ASP A 30 6.32 22.04 -8.23
C ASP A 30 7.17 22.18 -6.96
N LEU A 31 8.45 21.79 -7.01
CA LEU A 31 9.36 21.92 -5.88
C LEU A 31 9.59 23.37 -5.45
N LEU A 32 9.71 24.29 -6.40
CA LEU A 32 9.89 25.71 -6.11
C LEU A 32 8.62 26.37 -5.56
N SER A 33 7.44 25.83 -5.88
CA SER A 33 6.16 26.31 -5.33
C SER A 33 5.86 25.80 -3.91
N GLN A 34 6.60 24.80 -3.43
CA GLN A 34 6.46 24.28 -2.07
C GLN A 34 7.05 25.26 -1.04
N GLN A 35 6.35 25.44 0.07
CA GLN A 35 6.94 26.13 1.22
C GLN A 35 8.04 25.24 1.80
N LEU A 36 9.29 25.72 1.74
CA LEU A 36 10.42 25.10 2.43
C LEU A 36 10.18 25.15 3.94
N GLN A 37 9.71 24.05 4.51
CA GLN A 37 9.73 23.87 5.95
C GLN A 37 11.16 23.55 6.40
N SER A 38 11.66 24.33 7.37
CA SER A 38 13.01 24.15 7.93
C SER A 38 13.08 23.02 8.96
N ALA A 39 11.94 22.54 9.46
CA ALA A 39 11.89 21.48 10.46
C ALA A 39 12.06 20.10 9.80
N GLN A 40 13.03 19.34 10.29
CA GLN A 40 13.23 17.95 9.87
C GLN A 40 12.01 17.11 10.29
N TYR A 41 11.43 16.35 9.35
CA TYR A 41 10.36 15.40 9.63
C TYR A 41 10.77 14.42 10.75
N GLN A 42 9.87 14.19 11.70
CA GLN A 42 10.04 13.24 12.79
C GLN A 42 8.94 12.16 12.69
N PRO A 43 9.28 10.89 12.46
CA PRO A 43 8.28 9.84 12.32
C PRO A 43 7.57 9.56 13.65
N LEU A 44 6.24 9.43 13.60
CA LEU A 44 5.46 8.93 14.73
C LEU A 44 5.56 7.40 14.81
N LEU A 45 6.35 6.90 15.76
CA LEU A 45 6.56 5.47 15.95
C LEU A 45 5.63 4.92 17.03
N LEU A 46 4.56 4.25 16.59
CA LEU A 46 3.56 3.63 17.46
C LEU A 46 4.00 2.22 17.89
N THR A 47 3.60 1.82 19.09
CA THR A 47 3.77 0.44 19.56
C THR A 47 2.86 -0.51 18.77
N SER A 48 3.23 -1.79 18.70
CA SER A 48 2.38 -2.82 18.09
C SER A 48 0.94 -2.80 18.64
N SER A 49 0.79 -2.69 19.98
CA SER A 49 -0.55 -2.60 20.59
C SER A 49 -1.33 -1.37 20.15
N ALA A 50 -0.67 -0.22 20.00
CA ALA A 50 -1.33 1.00 19.51
C ALA A 50 -1.74 0.87 18.04
N ILE A 51 -0.93 0.23 17.20
CA ILE A 51 -1.26 -0.07 15.81
C ILE A 51 -2.50 -0.99 15.74
N GLN A 52 -2.50 -2.08 16.53
CA GLN A 52 -3.63 -3.02 16.58
C GLN A 52 -4.93 -2.33 17.02
N GLY A 53 -4.85 -1.37 17.95
CA GLY A 53 -6.01 -0.57 18.38
C GLY A 53 -6.59 0.36 17.30
N ARG A 54 -5.85 0.63 16.21
CA ARG A 54 -6.27 1.52 15.10
C ARG A 54 -6.75 0.76 13.86
N LEU A 55 -6.69 -0.57 13.83
CA LEU A 55 -7.03 -1.35 12.63
C LEU A 55 -8.51 -1.21 12.21
N GLY A 56 -9.41 -0.92 13.16
CA GLY A 56 -10.81 -0.63 12.84
C GLY A 56 -10.97 0.62 11.94
N GLU A 57 -10.18 1.66 12.19
CA GLU A 57 -10.17 2.89 11.39
C GLU A 57 -9.51 2.67 10.02
N VAL A 58 -8.47 1.83 9.95
CA VAL A 58 -7.84 1.39 8.68
C VAL A 58 -8.86 0.70 7.77
N LEU A 59 -9.61 -0.26 8.33
CA LEU A 59 -10.68 -0.95 7.60
C LEU A 59 -11.82 0.01 7.22
N GLY A 60 -12.19 0.92 8.12
CA GLY A 60 -13.17 1.97 7.87
C GLY A 60 -12.80 2.86 6.68
N PHE A 61 -11.54 3.28 6.60
CA PHE A 61 -11.01 4.03 5.46
C PHE A 61 -11.15 3.24 4.16
N ALA A 62 -10.73 1.98 4.16
CA ALA A 62 -10.79 1.14 2.96
C ALA A 62 -12.23 0.95 2.47
N HIS A 63 -13.19 0.75 3.37
CA HIS A 63 -14.61 0.70 3.04
C HIS A 63 -15.14 2.00 2.43
N GLN A 64 -14.73 3.16 2.97
CA GLN A 64 -15.12 4.46 2.40
C GLN A 64 -14.51 4.68 1.00
N ALA A 65 -13.24 4.32 0.82
CA ALA A 65 -12.56 4.38 -0.48
C ALA A 65 -13.26 3.50 -1.52
N MET A 66 -13.66 2.28 -1.14
CA MET A 66 -14.43 1.37 -2.01
C MET A 66 -15.81 1.92 -2.37
N ALA A 67 -16.50 2.57 -1.42
CA ALA A 67 -17.84 3.13 -1.63
C ALA A 67 -17.84 4.39 -2.51
N THR A 68 -16.69 5.07 -2.63
CA THR A 68 -16.49 6.22 -3.50
C THR A 68 -16.24 5.73 -4.92
N GLU A 69 -16.77 6.43 -5.94
CA GLU A 69 -16.47 6.10 -7.33
C GLU A 69 -14.96 6.17 -7.57
N ASN A 70 -14.38 5.05 -7.96
CA ASN A 70 -12.94 4.89 -8.12
C ASN A 70 -12.61 3.97 -9.29
N ARG A 71 -11.39 4.11 -9.80
CA ARG A 71 -10.76 3.18 -10.73
C ARG A 71 -9.35 2.87 -10.28
N TYR A 72 -8.85 1.71 -10.70
CA TYR A 72 -7.45 1.38 -10.54
C TYR A 72 -6.57 2.38 -11.29
N LEU A 73 -5.61 2.96 -10.58
CA LEU A 73 -4.63 3.88 -11.14
C LEU A 73 -3.24 3.43 -10.71
N LEU A 74 -2.43 2.95 -11.67
CA LEU A 74 -1.04 2.60 -11.39
C LEU A 74 -0.28 3.82 -10.84
N GLY A 75 0.34 3.67 -9.67
CA GLY A 75 0.99 4.77 -8.96
C GLY A 75 0.04 5.57 -8.06
N GLY A 76 -1.27 5.32 -8.10
CA GLY A 76 -2.27 6.07 -7.34
C GLY A 76 -2.13 5.89 -5.82
N THR A 77 -1.88 6.99 -5.11
CA THR A 77 -1.71 7.07 -3.64
C THR A 77 -2.77 7.91 -2.93
N HIS A 78 -3.63 8.61 -3.68
CA HIS A 78 -4.59 9.56 -3.15
C HIS A 78 -5.98 9.31 -3.71
N ALA A 79 -6.99 9.71 -2.92
CA ALA A 79 -8.37 9.57 -3.31
C ALA A 79 -8.68 10.33 -4.61
N PRO A 80 -9.62 9.83 -5.43
CA PRO A 80 -10.35 8.58 -5.23
C PRO A 80 -9.64 7.35 -5.83
N ASN A 81 -8.56 7.51 -6.59
CA ASN A 81 -8.00 6.45 -7.43
C ASN A 81 -6.67 5.92 -6.88
N TYR A 82 -6.65 4.63 -6.59
CA TYR A 82 -5.51 3.96 -5.96
C TYR A 82 -5.02 2.79 -6.80
N ASP A 83 -3.74 2.44 -6.67
CA ASP A 83 -3.30 1.08 -6.94
C ASP A 83 -3.39 0.20 -5.68
N CYS A 84 -2.96 -1.06 -5.80
CA CYS A 84 -3.10 -2.03 -4.72
C CYS A 84 -2.37 -1.59 -3.44
N SER A 85 -1.08 -1.29 -3.52
CA SER A 85 -0.27 -0.96 -2.35
C SER A 85 -0.46 0.49 -1.89
N GLY A 86 -0.85 1.39 -2.78
CA GLY A 86 -1.22 2.77 -2.49
C GLY A 86 -2.51 2.87 -1.69
N LEU A 87 -3.52 2.04 -1.99
CA LEU A 87 -4.73 1.92 -1.16
C LEU A 87 -4.38 1.51 0.28
N VAL A 88 -3.57 0.47 0.43
CA VAL A 88 -3.17 -0.05 1.74
C VAL A 88 -2.35 1.00 2.50
N GLN A 89 -1.36 1.62 1.85
CA GLN A 89 -0.56 2.66 2.47
C GLN A 89 -1.41 3.84 2.93
N ALA A 90 -2.35 4.32 2.10
CA ALA A 90 -3.25 5.41 2.45
C ALA A 90 -4.13 5.07 3.66
N ALA A 91 -4.64 3.84 3.74
CA ALA A 91 -5.48 3.39 4.86
C ALA A 91 -4.71 3.39 6.20
N PHE A 92 -3.46 2.92 6.20
CA PHE A 92 -2.61 2.95 7.40
C PHE A 92 -2.13 4.39 7.72
N ALA A 93 -1.78 5.18 6.70
CA ALA A 93 -1.35 6.56 6.90
C ALA A 93 -2.46 7.45 7.48
N HIS A 94 -3.73 7.18 7.14
CA HIS A 94 -4.90 7.87 7.71
C HIS A 94 -4.93 7.84 9.25
N VAL A 95 -4.41 6.75 9.84
CA VAL A 95 -4.34 6.56 11.30
C VAL A 95 -2.93 6.80 11.85
N GLY A 96 -2.07 7.51 11.09
CA GLY A 96 -0.71 7.84 11.50
C GLY A 96 0.27 6.67 11.53
N VAL A 97 -0.04 5.55 10.85
CA VAL A 97 0.86 4.41 10.70
C VAL A 97 1.45 4.44 9.30
N TRP A 98 2.71 4.82 9.16
CA TRP A 98 3.37 4.76 7.86
C TRP A 98 3.89 3.35 7.57
N ILE A 99 3.68 2.89 6.35
CA ILE A 99 4.22 1.64 5.79
C ILE A 99 4.84 1.93 4.42
N PRO A 100 5.67 1.02 3.87
CA PRO A 100 6.28 1.23 2.55
C PRO A 100 5.27 1.35 1.41
N ARG A 101 5.69 1.99 0.31
CA ARG A 101 4.85 2.25 -0.85
C ARG A 101 4.53 1.03 -1.70
N ASP A 102 5.51 0.16 -1.92
CA ASP A 102 5.39 -0.95 -2.87
C ASP A 102 5.03 -2.27 -2.19
N ALA A 103 4.20 -3.09 -2.86
CA ALA A 103 3.71 -4.36 -2.32
C ALA A 103 4.83 -5.29 -1.82
N TYR A 104 5.95 -5.42 -2.55
CA TYR A 104 7.09 -6.23 -2.13
C TYR A 104 7.84 -5.65 -0.92
N GLN A 105 7.82 -4.33 -0.73
CA GLN A 105 8.39 -3.72 0.47
C GLN A 105 7.45 -3.94 1.66
N GLN A 106 6.14 -3.83 1.45
CA GLN A 106 5.13 -4.15 2.47
C GLN A 106 5.22 -5.62 2.91
N GLU A 107 5.39 -6.56 1.98
CA GLU A 107 5.59 -7.99 2.27
C GLU A 107 6.79 -8.20 3.20
N ARG A 108 7.94 -7.60 2.88
CA ARG A 108 9.17 -7.68 3.70
C ARG A 108 9.07 -6.90 5.02
N PHE A 109 8.24 -5.87 5.06
CA PHE A 109 8.10 -4.99 6.22
C PHE A 109 7.28 -5.63 7.34
N CYS A 110 6.24 -6.39 6.98
CA CYS A 110 5.31 -7.01 7.90
C CYS A 110 5.92 -8.19 8.68
N GLN A 111 5.35 -8.48 9.85
CA GLN A 111 5.58 -9.74 10.53
C GLN A 111 4.84 -10.86 9.77
N PRO A 112 5.50 -11.92 9.29
CA PRO A 112 4.83 -12.99 8.55
C PRO A 112 3.71 -13.66 9.36
N VAL A 113 2.59 -13.94 8.69
CA VAL A 113 1.47 -14.72 9.23
C VAL A 113 1.32 -15.96 8.35
N ALA A 114 1.34 -17.14 8.98
CA ALA A 114 1.19 -18.40 8.25
C ALA A 114 -0.21 -18.49 7.62
N ILE A 115 -0.23 -18.83 6.33
CA ILE A 115 -1.45 -18.94 5.53
C ILE A 115 -1.24 -19.96 4.40
N SER A 116 -2.32 -20.62 4.00
CA SER A 116 -2.44 -21.33 2.73
C SER A 116 -3.82 -21.06 2.11
N ALA A 117 -4.03 -21.54 0.88
CA ALA A 117 -5.34 -21.47 0.23
C ALA A 117 -6.45 -22.18 1.02
N ASP A 118 -6.09 -23.16 1.85
CA ASP A 118 -7.01 -23.99 2.64
C ASP A 118 -7.01 -23.65 4.14
N ASP A 119 -6.05 -22.84 4.59
CA ASP A 119 -5.90 -22.48 5.99
C ASP A 119 -5.51 -21.01 6.14
N PHE A 120 -6.51 -20.18 6.44
CA PHE A 120 -6.38 -18.75 6.72
C PHE A 120 -6.85 -18.41 8.15
N ARG A 121 -6.92 -19.38 9.06
CA ARG A 121 -7.45 -19.18 10.42
C ARG A 121 -6.62 -18.25 11.31
N LEU A 122 -5.34 -18.04 10.94
CA LEU A 122 -4.42 -17.16 11.67
C LEU A 122 -4.49 -15.70 11.20
N LEU A 123 -5.17 -15.45 10.07
CA LEU A 123 -5.43 -14.09 9.60
C LEU A 123 -6.36 -13.38 10.56
N ARG A 124 -6.08 -12.11 10.78
CA ARG A 124 -6.91 -11.16 11.52
C ARG A 124 -7.34 -10.02 10.61
N PRO A 125 -8.49 -9.39 10.86
CA PRO A 125 -8.86 -8.15 10.18
C PRO A 125 -7.71 -7.13 10.24
N GLY A 126 -7.34 -6.57 9.09
CA GLY A 126 -6.22 -5.63 8.96
C GLY A 126 -4.85 -6.25 8.65
N ASP A 127 -4.72 -7.59 8.65
CA ASP A 127 -3.54 -8.23 8.07
C ASP A 127 -3.48 -7.99 6.55
N LEU A 128 -2.28 -8.04 5.97
CA LEU A 128 -2.06 -7.91 4.54
C LEU A 128 -1.92 -9.28 3.90
N VAL A 129 -2.54 -9.47 2.73
CA VAL A 129 -2.43 -10.69 1.92
C VAL A 129 -1.64 -10.34 0.67
N PHE A 130 -0.59 -11.11 0.38
CA PHE A 130 0.37 -10.82 -0.68
C PHE A 130 0.26 -11.81 -1.82
N PHE A 131 0.34 -11.30 -3.04
CA PHE A 131 0.26 -12.07 -4.27
C PHE A 131 1.34 -11.68 -5.26
N GLY A 132 1.76 -12.61 -6.12
CA GLY A 132 2.68 -12.31 -7.21
C GLY A 132 3.42 -13.52 -7.74
N MET A 133 4.52 -13.23 -8.43
CA MET A 133 5.44 -14.24 -8.98
C MET A 133 6.32 -14.83 -7.88
N PRO A 134 6.94 -16.01 -8.07
CA PRO A 134 7.82 -16.62 -7.07
C PRO A 134 8.93 -15.68 -6.56
N GLU A 135 9.49 -14.86 -7.45
CA GLU A 135 10.63 -13.99 -7.17
C GLU A 135 10.24 -12.70 -6.44
N ARG A 136 8.98 -12.23 -6.61
CA ARG A 136 8.57 -10.92 -6.09
C ARG A 136 7.05 -10.80 -5.93
N CYS A 137 6.64 -10.24 -4.79
CA CYS A 137 5.26 -9.77 -4.60
C CYS A 137 4.94 -8.59 -5.53
N THR A 138 3.83 -8.70 -6.25
CA THR A 138 3.36 -7.71 -7.22
C THR A 138 2.02 -7.10 -6.86
N HIS A 139 1.29 -7.69 -5.90
CA HIS A 139 -0.03 -7.24 -5.50
C HIS A 139 -0.28 -7.48 -4.01
N VAL A 140 -1.07 -6.63 -3.38
CA VAL A 140 -1.45 -6.72 -1.97
C VAL A 140 -2.94 -6.47 -1.79
N GLY A 141 -3.56 -7.15 -0.83
CA GLY A 141 -4.91 -6.89 -0.35
C GLY A 141 -4.94 -6.73 1.17
N LEU A 142 -5.94 -5.98 1.66
CA LEU A 142 -6.22 -5.80 3.08
C LEU A 142 -7.24 -6.84 3.52
N HIS A 143 -6.86 -7.78 4.39
CA HIS A 143 -7.76 -8.81 4.89
C HIS A 143 -8.88 -8.19 5.75
N LEU A 144 -10.11 -8.56 5.46
CA LEU A 144 -11.31 -8.12 6.16
C LEU A 144 -11.68 -9.12 7.25
N ASP A 145 -12.02 -10.34 6.85
CA ASP A 145 -12.40 -11.45 7.71
C ASP A 145 -12.50 -12.74 6.88
N GLN A 146 -12.39 -13.90 7.51
CA GLN A 146 -12.69 -15.20 6.88
C GLN A 146 -12.04 -15.41 5.49
N GLY A 147 -10.82 -14.92 5.28
CA GLY A 147 -10.11 -15.04 4.00
C GLY A 147 -10.61 -14.08 2.91
N ARG A 148 -11.59 -13.21 3.20
CA ARG A 148 -12.00 -12.10 2.35
C ARG A 148 -10.99 -10.97 2.47
N TYR A 149 -10.63 -10.35 1.36
CA TYR A 149 -9.71 -9.23 1.32
C TYR A 149 -10.21 -8.15 0.36
N MET A 150 -9.94 -6.90 0.71
CA MET A 150 -10.18 -5.74 -0.14
C MET A 150 -8.91 -5.34 -0.86
N HIS A 151 -9.01 -5.03 -2.14
CA HIS A 151 -7.86 -4.58 -2.93
C HIS A 151 -8.30 -3.63 -4.05
N SER A 152 -7.38 -2.83 -4.58
CA SER A 152 -7.55 -2.17 -5.88
C SER A 152 -6.81 -2.99 -6.93
N SER A 153 -7.49 -3.45 -7.99
CA SER A 153 -6.90 -4.32 -9.02
C SER A 153 -7.15 -3.82 -10.44
N SER A 154 -6.22 -4.08 -11.36
CA SER A 154 -6.37 -3.72 -12.78
C SER A 154 -7.50 -4.51 -13.44
N SER A 155 -8.00 -4.04 -14.59
CA SER A 155 -9.04 -4.73 -15.34
C SER A 155 -8.55 -5.99 -16.07
N SER A 156 -7.24 -6.19 -16.22
CA SER A 156 -6.70 -7.37 -16.92
C SER A 156 -6.92 -8.68 -16.17
N HIS A 157 -6.81 -8.65 -14.83
CA HIS A 157 -6.92 -9.83 -13.98
C HIS A 157 -7.79 -9.60 -12.72
N GLY A 158 -8.40 -8.42 -12.60
CA GLY A 158 -9.20 -8.00 -11.47
C GLY A 158 -10.39 -7.15 -11.88
N HIS A 159 -10.79 -6.21 -11.03
CA HIS A 159 -12.06 -5.50 -11.15
C HIS A 159 -11.96 -4.13 -11.83
N GLY A 160 -10.75 -3.62 -12.08
CA GLY A 160 -10.51 -2.26 -12.58
C GLY A 160 -10.81 -1.16 -11.57
N ARG A 161 -11.08 -1.52 -10.30
CA ARG A 161 -11.49 -0.66 -9.19
C ARG A 161 -11.21 -1.37 -7.85
N ILE A 162 -11.52 -0.71 -6.75
CA ILE A 162 -11.53 -1.32 -5.42
C ILE A 162 -12.70 -2.31 -5.32
N ALA A 163 -12.40 -3.54 -4.90
CA ALA A 163 -13.36 -4.61 -4.74
C ALA A 163 -12.94 -5.59 -3.63
N VAL A 164 -13.82 -6.54 -3.32
CA VAL A 164 -13.57 -7.62 -2.36
C VAL A 164 -13.60 -8.95 -3.09
N ASP A 165 -12.59 -9.77 -2.84
CA ASP A 165 -12.52 -11.17 -3.27
C ASP A 165 -12.21 -12.06 -2.06
N ALA A 166 -12.28 -13.38 -2.24
CA ALA A 166 -12.02 -14.35 -1.20
C ALA A 166 -10.91 -15.35 -1.59
N LEU A 167 -10.12 -15.76 -0.60
CA LEU A 167 -9.15 -16.85 -0.73
C LEU A 167 -9.82 -18.23 -0.75
N ASP A 168 -11.03 -18.34 -0.20
CA ASP A 168 -11.75 -19.59 -0.10
C ASP A 168 -11.93 -20.28 -1.46
N GLN A 169 -11.66 -21.58 -1.52
CA GLN A 169 -11.75 -22.35 -2.78
C GLN A 169 -13.17 -22.42 -3.34
N ARG A 170 -14.19 -22.19 -2.51
CA ARG A 170 -15.60 -22.15 -2.92
C ARG A 170 -15.91 -20.94 -3.79
N ASP A 171 -15.12 -19.87 -3.70
CA ASP A 171 -15.21 -18.75 -4.64
C ASP A 171 -14.48 -19.12 -5.94
N THR A 172 -15.25 -19.55 -6.94
CA THR A 172 -14.74 -19.95 -8.25
C THR A 172 -14.73 -18.80 -9.25
N SER A 173 -14.89 -17.54 -8.82
CA SER A 173 -14.81 -16.41 -9.73
C SER A 173 -13.43 -16.37 -10.41
N PRO A 174 -13.34 -15.85 -11.65
CA PRO A 174 -12.06 -15.76 -12.36
C PRO A 174 -11.00 -14.96 -11.58
N VAL A 175 -11.42 -13.89 -10.89
CA VAL A 175 -10.55 -13.02 -10.09
C VAL A 175 -10.06 -13.76 -8.85
N ALA A 176 -10.95 -14.30 -8.02
CA ALA A 176 -10.54 -15.07 -6.84
C ALA A 176 -9.63 -16.24 -7.22
N SER A 177 -9.96 -16.98 -8.29
CA SER A 177 -9.14 -18.08 -8.79
C SER A 177 -7.77 -17.63 -9.28
N HIS A 178 -7.68 -16.47 -9.94
CA HIS A 178 -6.41 -15.89 -10.36
C HIS A 178 -5.54 -15.56 -9.15
N TYR A 179 -6.06 -14.81 -8.18
CA TYR A 179 -5.30 -14.38 -7.02
C TYR A 179 -4.90 -15.55 -6.13
N ARG A 180 -5.77 -16.54 -5.90
CA ARG A 180 -5.45 -17.73 -5.11
C ARG A 180 -4.26 -18.52 -5.68
N ARG A 181 -4.14 -18.61 -7.01
CA ARG A 181 -2.98 -19.25 -7.67
C ARG A 181 -1.67 -18.49 -7.49
N HIS A 182 -1.74 -17.19 -7.22
CA HIS A 182 -0.58 -16.32 -7.02
C HIS A 182 -0.39 -15.94 -5.55
N LEU A 183 -1.08 -16.61 -4.61
CA LEU A 183 -0.93 -16.35 -3.18
C LEU A 183 0.51 -16.65 -2.75
N ARG A 184 1.16 -15.64 -2.17
CA ARG A 184 2.53 -15.75 -1.66
C ARG A 184 2.58 -15.92 -0.15
N GLY A 185 1.67 -15.25 0.56
CA GLY A 185 1.63 -15.28 2.01
C GLY A 185 0.80 -14.15 2.58
N ALA A 186 0.96 -13.93 3.88
CA ALA A 186 0.32 -12.84 4.59
C ALA A 186 1.28 -12.23 5.63
N GLY A 187 0.99 -11.01 6.04
CA GLY A 187 1.80 -10.31 7.02
C GLY A 187 0.99 -9.32 7.85
N ARG A 188 1.41 -9.17 9.10
CA ARG A 188 0.82 -8.26 10.08
C ARG A 188 1.70 -7.02 10.25
N VAL A 189 1.07 -5.85 10.20
CA VAL A 189 1.73 -4.58 10.51
C VAL A 189 1.89 -4.46 12.02
N VAL A 190 3.14 -4.51 12.50
CA VAL A 190 3.48 -4.48 13.94
C VAL A 190 4.39 -3.33 14.34
N ARG A 191 4.77 -2.48 13.38
CA ARG A 191 5.67 -1.32 13.54
C ARG A 191 5.34 -0.25 12.51
N CYS A 192 5.74 1.00 12.77
CA CYS A 192 5.72 2.08 11.79
C CYS A 192 7.01 2.08 10.95
N HIS A 193 6.91 2.64 9.75
CA HIS A 193 8.06 3.04 8.96
C HIS A 193 8.72 4.27 9.61
N ASP A 194 10.05 4.32 9.59
CA ASP A 194 10.88 5.35 10.25
C ASP A 194 11.51 6.33 9.26
N GLY A 195 11.12 6.25 7.99
CA GLY A 195 11.67 7.06 6.88
C GLY A 195 12.99 6.52 6.31
N ALA A 196 13.54 5.44 6.87
CA ALA A 196 14.77 4.84 6.33
C ALA A 196 14.52 4.20 4.95
N THR A 197 15.56 4.10 4.12
CA THR A 197 15.46 3.27 2.90
C THR A 197 15.38 1.82 3.31
N LEU A 198 14.29 1.14 2.96
CA LEU A 198 14.28 -0.32 2.99
C LEU A 198 15.22 -0.86 1.90
N PRO A 199 16.09 -1.83 2.22
CA PRO A 199 17.04 -2.40 1.26
C PRO A 199 16.36 -3.11 0.08
#